data_AF-A0A258TEH5-F1
#
_entry.id   AF-A0A258TEH5-F1
#
_cell.length_a   1.000
_cell.length_b   1.000
_cell.length_c   1.000
_cell.angle_alpha   90.00
_cell.angle_beta   90.00
_cell.angle_gamma   90.00
#
_symmetry.space_group_name_H-M   'P 1'
#
loop_
_entity.id
_entity.type
_entity.pdbx_description
1 polymer ?
#
loop_
_entity_poly.entity_id
_entity_poly.type
_entity_poly.pdbx_seq_one_letter_code
_entity_poly.pdbx_strand_id
1 'polypeptide(L)'
;MCNRYRLTAKQAEVAATFGIRPPYEPDETFPAGDVFPTGKKTPFYGAVVVQDGADRKIERMEWGVPTQVPSKRDPAAKLTKYVTNVRNLSSSFWRSMLTTPARRCLVPVTAFSEYGVAPGEDGKKPLHWFDVPSRPIFALAGIWRPTERGNAYGFLTTEPNAVVAPIHPKAMPVILHDEDYDRWLSAPWEELKEAVAPYPSQLMRVE
;
A
#
# COMPACT_ATOMS: atom_id res chain seq x y z
N MET A 1 -3.38 -0.75 -11.42
CA MET A 1 -2.29 -1.02 -10.46
C MET A 1 -2.40 0.20 -9.61
N CYS A 2 -2.75 0.01 -8.35
CA CYS A 2 -3.18 1.11 -7.51
C CYS A 2 -2.01 2.07 -7.32
N ASN A 3 -2.16 3.28 -7.86
CA ASN A 3 -1.16 4.33 -7.74
C ASN A 3 -1.77 5.61 -7.15
N ARG A 4 -2.93 5.49 -6.51
CA ARG A 4 -3.60 6.61 -5.84
C ARG A 4 -4.50 6.10 -4.73
N TYR A 5 -4.28 6.57 -3.51
CA TYR A 5 -5.11 6.25 -2.33
C TYR A 5 -5.32 7.50 -1.47
N ARG A 6 -6.18 7.40 -0.45
CA ARG A 6 -6.46 8.45 0.53
C ARG A 6 -6.21 7.97 1.95
N LEU A 7 -5.76 8.86 2.81
CA LEU A 7 -5.78 8.72 4.26
C LEU A 7 -6.29 10.03 4.85
N THR A 8 -7.61 10.16 4.96
CA THR A 8 -8.27 11.40 5.44
C THR A 8 -8.48 11.43 6.95
N ALA A 9 -8.21 10.34 7.65
CA ALA A 9 -8.32 10.23 9.10
C ALA A 9 -7.18 10.97 9.82
N LYS A 10 -7.43 11.38 11.06
CA LYS A 10 -6.43 11.99 11.94
C LYS A 10 -5.42 10.96 12.41
N GLN A 11 -4.22 11.42 12.78
CA GLN A 11 -3.17 10.52 13.27
C GLN A 11 -3.60 9.75 14.52
N ALA A 12 -4.32 10.39 15.45
CA ALA A 12 -4.85 9.72 16.64
C ALA A 12 -5.86 8.60 16.30
N GLU A 13 -6.71 8.80 15.28
CA GLU A 13 -7.67 7.78 14.83
C GLU A 13 -6.95 6.59 14.20
N VAL A 14 -5.95 6.85 13.35
CA VAL A 14 -5.08 5.81 12.79
C VAL A 14 -4.38 5.05 13.92
N ALA A 15 -3.79 5.77 14.88
CA ALA A 15 -3.09 5.17 16.00
C ALA A 15 -4.01 4.25 16.82
N ALA A 16 -5.23 4.70 17.13
CA ALA A 16 -6.24 3.89 17.81
C ALA A 16 -6.65 2.65 17.00
N THR A 17 -6.93 2.80 15.70
CA THR A 17 -7.30 1.68 14.80
C THR A 17 -6.24 0.59 14.78
N PHE A 18 -4.97 0.97 14.80
CA PHE A 18 -3.86 0.02 14.74
C PHE A 18 -3.27 -0.33 16.11
N GLY A 19 -3.98 -0.08 17.21
CA GLY A 19 -3.60 -0.55 18.54
C GLY A 19 -2.33 0.11 19.10
N ILE A 20 -1.99 1.31 18.63
CA ILE A 20 -0.90 2.11 19.20
C ILE A 20 -1.40 2.69 20.52
N ARG A 21 -0.58 2.60 21.57
CA ARG A 21 -0.95 3.02 22.92
C ARG A 21 -0.65 4.51 23.15
N PRO A 22 -1.47 5.22 23.95
CA PRO A 22 -1.17 6.60 24.35
C PRO A 22 0.10 6.72 25.21
N PRO A 23 0.73 7.92 25.27
CA PRO A 23 0.34 9.15 24.57
C PRO A 23 0.67 9.08 23.08
N TYR A 24 -0.25 9.57 22.24
CA TYR A 24 0.02 9.80 20.83
C TYR A 24 0.90 11.04 20.68
N GLU A 25 1.78 11.04 19.67
CA GLU A 25 2.43 12.29 19.21
C GLU A 25 1.36 13.37 18.93
N PRO A 26 1.71 14.67 19.02
CA PRO A 26 0.78 15.76 18.71
C PRO A 26 0.05 15.54 17.39
N ASP A 27 -1.26 15.82 17.34
CA ASP A 27 -2.14 15.52 16.21
C ASP A 27 -1.68 16.22 14.93
N GLU A 28 -0.85 15.55 14.12
CA GLU A 28 -0.61 15.96 12.74
C GLU A 28 -1.74 15.43 11.87
N THR A 29 -2.37 16.32 11.10
CA THR A 29 -3.22 15.87 10.01
C THR A 29 -2.30 15.34 8.91
N PHE A 30 -2.42 14.05 8.56
CA PHE A 30 -1.75 13.52 7.37
C PHE A 30 -2.10 14.41 6.17
N PRO A 31 -1.19 14.59 5.18
CA PRO A 31 -1.39 15.55 4.10
C PRO A 31 -2.80 15.43 3.53
N ALA A 32 -3.57 16.53 3.62
CA ALA A 32 -4.94 16.55 3.15
C ALA A 32 -4.94 16.37 1.62
N GLY A 33 -5.47 15.25 1.14
CA GLY A 33 -5.60 14.96 -0.28
C GLY A 33 -5.20 13.54 -0.66
N ASP A 34 -5.14 13.30 -1.97
CA ASP A 34 -4.81 12.00 -2.50
C ASP A 34 -3.30 11.75 -2.45
N VAL A 35 -2.91 10.57 -2.01
CA VAL A 35 -1.54 10.06 -2.05
C VAL A 35 -1.33 9.39 -3.41
N PHE A 36 -0.44 9.92 -4.24
CA PHE A 36 -0.08 9.35 -5.54
C PHE A 36 1.36 9.71 -5.93
N PRO A 37 2.12 8.83 -6.62
CA PRO A 37 3.46 9.16 -7.09
C PRO A 37 3.41 10.30 -8.12
N THR A 38 4.05 11.44 -7.82
CA THR A 38 4.01 12.64 -8.68
C THR A 38 5.13 12.69 -9.73
N GLY A 39 6.04 11.70 -9.76
CA GLY A 39 7.07 11.57 -10.80
C GLY A 39 8.38 10.96 -10.31
N LYS A 40 9.36 10.84 -11.21
CA LYS A 40 10.67 10.21 -10.91
C LYS A 40 11.59 11.05 -10.01
N LYS A 41 11.33 12.37 -9.90
CA LYS A 41 12.23 13.33 -9.25
C LYS A 41 11.86 13.64 -7.81
N THR A 42 10.57 13.57 -7.45
CA THR A 42 10.08 13.95 -6.13
C THR A 42 9.59 12.71 -5.40
N PRO A 43 10.26 12.30 -4.29
CA PRO A 43 9.75 11.27 -3.40
C PRO A 43 8.34 11.63 -2.94
N PHE A 44 7.43 10.65 -2.95
CA PHE A 44 6.11 10.83 -2.37
C PHE A 44 6.04 10.02 -1.09
N TYR A 45 5.66 10.63 0.03
CA TYR A 45 5.65 9.97 1.32
C TYR A 45 4.24 9.56 1.72
N GLY A 46 4.12 8.41 2.38
CA GLY A 46 2.89 7.97 3.03
C GLY A 46 3.16 7.54 4.47
N ALA A 47 2.11 7.53 5.28
CA ALA A 47 2.14 6.95 6.60
C ALA A 47 2.07 5.42 6.49
N VAL A 48 2.84 4.72 7.31
CA VAL A 48 2.78 3.27 7.48
C VAL A 48 2.85 2.94 8.97
N VAL A 49 2.22 1.84 9.37
CA VAL A 49 2.35 1.30 10.73
C VAL A 49 3.33 0.15 10.71
N VAL A 50 4.34 0.20 11.57
CA VAL A 50 5.36 -0.85 11.73
C VAL A 50 5.35 -1.39 13.16
N GLN A 51 5.81 -2.63 13.30
CA GLN A 51 6.11 -3.20 14.61
C GLN A 51 7.31 -2.49 15.24
N ASP A 52 7.21 -2.14 16.52
CA ASP A 52 8.28 -1.56 17.32
C ASP A 52 8.35 -2.22 18.70
N GLY A 53 9.20 -3.25 18.82
CA GLY A 53 9.20 -4.11 20.00
C GLY A 53 7.85 -4.80 20.21
N ALA A 54 7.26 -4.60 21.38
CA ALA A 54 5.93 -5.11 21.73
C ALA A 54 4.77 -4.20 21.28
N ASP A 55 5.09 -2.98 20.83
CA ASP A 55 4.12 -1.98 20.41
C ASP A 55 4.21 -1.78 18.88
N ARG A 56 3.47 -0.79 18.39
CA ARG A 56 3.47 -0.35 17.00
C ARG A 56 3.69 1.15 16.97
N LYS A 57 4.24 1.64 15.86
CA LYS A 57 4.40 3.09 15.61
C LYS A 57 4.04 3.44 14.18
N ILE A 58 3.70 4.71 13.98
CA ILE A 58 3.51 5.30 12.66
C ILE A 58 4.86 5.82 12.19
N GLU A 59 5.28 5.42 11.00
CA GLU A 59 6.43 5.98 10.29
C GLU A 59 5.98 6.62 8.98
N ARG A 60 6.70 7.67 8.57
CA ARG A 60 6.55 8.29 7.27
C ARG A 60 7.64 7.79 6.33
N MET A 61 7.23 7.04 5.31
CA MET A 61 8.16 6.39 4.38
C MET A 61 7.89 6.84 2.95
N GLU A 62 8.91 6.77 2.09
CA GLU A 62 8.73 7.01 0.67
C GLU A 62 7.93 5.87 0.02
N TRP A 63 6.88 6.19 -0.73
CA TRP A 63 6.14 5.23 -1.53
C TRP A 63 6.83 4.95 -2.86
N GLY A 64 7.44 3.77 -2.94
CA GLY A 64 8.13 3.29 -4.12
C GLY A 64 9.51 2.75 -3.77
N VAL A 65 9.65 1.43 -3.77
CA VAL A 65 10.94 0.79 -3.50
C VAL A 65 11.85 0.94 -4.72
N PRO A 66 13.05 1.53 -4.61
CA PRO A 66 13.94 1.75 -5.74
C PRO A 66 14.52 0.45 -6.28
N THR A 67 14.38 0.18 -7.57
CA THR A 67 15.02 -0.95 -8.26
C THR A 67 15.79 -0.46 -9.48
N GLN A 68 16.88 -1.15 -9.80
CA GLN A 68 17.63 -0.91 -11.03
C GLN A 68 17.04 -1.75 -12.16
N VAL A 69 16.67 -1.10 -13.27
CA VAL A 69 16.20 -1.78 -14.49
C VAL A 69 17.05 -1.34 -15.69
N PRO A 70 17.30 -2.21 -16.68
CA PRO A 70 17.96 -1.81 -17.91
C PRO A 70 17.18 -0.69 -18.64
N SER A 71 17.90 0.27 -19.22
CA SER A 71 17.28 1.25 -20.11
C SER A 71 16.82 0.58 -21.41
N LYS A 72 15.67 0.99 -21.93
CA LYS A 72 15.18 0.52 -23.24
C LYS A 72 16.03 1.03 -24.41
N ARG A 73 16.72 2.17 -24.23
CA ARG A 73 17.58 2.76 -25.26
C ARG A 73 18.99 2.16 -25.26
N ASP A 74 19.46 1.76 -24.08
CA ASP A 74 20.77 1.15 -23.88
C ASP A 74 20.69 0.14 -22.71
N PRO A 75 20.66 -1.17 -22.97
CA PRO A 75 20.58 -2.19 -21.92
C PRO A 75 21.75 -2.19 -20.93
N ALA A 76 22.90 -1.62 -21.30
CA ALA A 76 24.05 -1.48 -20.40
C ALA A 76 23.83 -0.38 -19.35
N ALA A 77 23.07 0.66 -19.71
CA ALA A 77 22.66 1.70 -18.78
C ALA A 77 21.56 1.20 -17.83
N LYS A 78 21.74 1.47 -16.53
CA LYS A 78 20.72 1.19 -15.50
C LYS A 78 19.93 2.44 -15.17
N LEU A 79 18.62 2.28 -15.03
CA LEU A 79 17.70 3.32 -14.60
C LEU A 79 17.09 2.92 -13.26
N THR A 80 17.03 3.88 -12.34
CA THR A 80 16.25 3.72 -11.11
C THR A 80 14.76 3.81 -11.45
N LYS A 81 14.02 2.76 -11.08
CA LYS A 81 12.55 2.71 -11.10
C LYS A 81 12.06 2.56 -9.67
N TYR A 82 11.07 3.34 -9.28
CA TYR A 82 10.41 3.21 -7.98
C TYR A 82 9.18 2.32 -8.15
N VAL A 83 9.14 1.21 -7.42
CA VAL A 83 8.06 0.22 -7.52
C VAL A 83 7.14 0.34 -6.32
N THR A 84 5.91 0.78 -6.59
CA THR A 84 4.86 1.05 -5.60
C THR A 84 4.01 -0.16 -5.25
N ASN A 85 3.85 -1.08 -6.22
CA ASN A 85 2.98 -2.25 -6.15
C ASN A 85 3.81 -3.54 -6.30
N VAL A 86 3.63 -4.46 -5.36
CA VAL A 86 4.39 -5.71 -5.26
C VAL A 86 3.51 -6.87 -5.72
N ARG A 87 3.65 -7.27 -6.99
CA ARG A 87 2.84 -8.34 -7.61
C ARG A 87 3.55 -9.69 -7.71
N ASN A 88 4.81 -9.68 -8.13
CA ASN A 88 5.56 -10.93 -8.33
C ASN A 88 6.24 -11.36 -7.02
N LEU A 89 5.49 -12.04 -6.14
CA LEU A 89 5.97 -12.39 -4.79
C LEU A 89 7.09 -13.45 -4.77
N SER A 90 7.30 -14.17 -5.88
CA SER A 90 8.43 -15.11 -6.02
C SER A 90 9.73 -14.43 -6.42
N SER A 91 9.71 -13.13 -6.76
CA SER A 91 10.92 -12.39 -7.10
C SER A 91 11.89 -12.33 -5.93
N SER A 92 13.16 -12.68 -6.19
CA SER A 92 14.25 -12.55 -5.21
C SER A 92 14.42 -11.13 -4.67
N PHE A 93 14.02 -10.11 -5.43
CA PHE A 93 14.04 -8.71 -5.01
C PHE A 93 13.15 -8.44 -3.79
N TRP A 94 12.01 -9.13 -3.69
CA TRP A 94 11.04 -8.95 -2.59
C TRP A 94 11.26 -9.91 -1.43
N ARG A 95 11.93 -11.04 -1.69
CA ARG A 95 12.04 -12.16 -0.75
C ARG A 95 12.46 -11.73 0.64
N SER A 96 13.54 -10.95 0.77
CA SER A 96 14.04 -10.51 2.09
C SER A 96 13.04 -9.64 2.85
N MET A 97 12.26 -8.80 2.17
CA MET A 97 11.22 -7.98 2.81
C MET A 97 9.99 -8.82 3.20
N LEU A 98 9.59 -9.78 2.37
CA LEU A 98 8.46 -10.67 2.64
C LEU A 98 8.74 -11.62 3.81
N THR A 99 9.94 -12.22 3.84
CA THR A 99 10.32 -13.23 4.84
C THR A 99 10.86 -12.66 6.15
N THR A 100 11.08 -11.35 6.23
CA THR A 100 11.54 -10.68 7.46
C THR A 100 10.38 -9.88 8.04
N PRO A 101 9.75 -10.33 9.15
CA PRO A 101 8.62 -9.62 9.77
C PRO A 101 8.87 -8.13 10.03
N ALA A 102 10.07 -7.78 10.51
CA ALA A 102 10.49 -6.39 10.72
C ALA A 102 10.59 -5.52 9.44
N ARG A 103 10.41 -6.10 8.26
CA ARG A 103 10.34 -5.41 6.95
C ARG A 103 8.94 -5.36 6.36
N ARG A 104 7.93 -5.73 7.15
CA ARG A 104 6.52 -5.60 6.80
C ARG A 104 5.91 -4.42 7.54
N CYS A 105 4.87 -3.84 6.95
CA CYS A 105 4.14 -2.71 7.50
C CYS A 105 2.66 -2.81 7.11
N LEU A 106 1.80 -2.12 7.85
CA LEU A 106 0.42 -1.87 7.46
C LEU A 106 0.38 -0.50 6.77
N VAL A 107 -0.22 -0.40 5.59
CA VAL A 107 -0.40 0.89 4.91
C VAL A 107 -1.83 1.37 5.20
N PRO A 108 -2.03 2.28 6.18
CA PRO A 108 -3.35 2.79 6.51
C PRO A 108 -3.94 3.60 5.36
N VAL A 109 -5.18 3.29 5.01
CA VAL A 109 -5.95 3.99 3.98
C VAL A 109 -7.40 4.13 4.42
N THR A 110 -8.07 5.10 3.82
CA THR A 110 -9.53 5.35 3.93
C THR A 110 -10.26 4.98 2.64
N ALA A 111 -9.55 5.09 1.50
CA ALA A 111 -10.00 4.61 0.20
C ALA A 111 -8.79 4.42 -0.73
N PHE A 112 -8.93 3.60 -1.75
CA PHE A 112 -7.99 3.54 -2.88
C PHE A 112 -8.72 3.79 -4.20
N SER A 113 -8.00 4.11 -5.26
CA SER A 113 -8.61 4.39 -6.56
C SER A 113 -7.96 3.65 -7.72
N GLU A 114 -8.77 3.38 -8.73
CA GLU A 114 -8.31 2.88 -10.02
C GLU A 114 -9.01 3.63 -11.15
N TYR A 115 -8.31 3.78 -12.28
CA TYR A 115 -8.89 4.35 -13.48
C TYR A 115 -9.70 3.29 -14.23
N GLY A 116 -10.87 3.69 -14.72
CA GLY A 116 -11.69 2.86 -15.60
C GLY A 116 -10.96 2.44 -16.89
N VAL A 117 -11.43 1.35 -17.50
CA VAL A 117 -10.83 0.83 -18.75
C VAL A 117 -11.09 1.73 -19.96
N ALA A 118 -12.28 2.33 -20.06
CA ALA A 118 -12.71 3.16 -21.17
C ALA A 118 -12.67 4.67 -20.81
N PRO A 119 -12.31 5.55 -21.75
CA PRO A 119 -12.52 7.00 -21.59
C PRO A 119 -14.00 7.33 -21.44
N GLY A 120 -14.31 8.34 -20.62
CA GLY A 120 -15.62 8.99 -20.56
C GLY A 120 -15.82 10.00 -21.70
N GLU A 121 -16.92 10.75 -21.65
CA GLU A 121 -17.29 11.74 -22.67
C GLU A 121 -16.23 12.85 -22.85
N ASP A 122 -15.49 13.17 -21.79
CA ASP A 122 -14.39 14.15 -21.82
C ASP A 122 -13.06 13.59 -22.35
N GLY A 123 -13.06 12.33 -22.82
CA GLY A 123 -11.89 11.63 -23.33
C GLY A 123 -10.90 11.18 -22.24
N LYS A 124 -11.20 11.39 -20.96
CA LYS A 124 -10.36 10.93 -19.84
C LYS A 124 -10.94 9.68 -19.22
N LYS A 125 -10.06 8.83 -18.68
CA LYS A 125 -10.52 7.66 -17.92
C LYS A 125 -11.12 8.15 -16.59
N PRO A 126 -12.36 7.74 -16.24
CA PRO A 126 -12.93 8.09 -14.95
C PRO A 126 -12.10 7.47 -13.83
N LEU A 127 -12.02 8.18 -12.71
CA LEU A 127 -11.36 7.70 -11.50
C LEU A 127 -12.43 7.21 -10.54
N HIS A 128 -12.36 5.93 -10.17
CA HIS A 128 -13.30 5.31 -9.24
C HIS A 128 -12.63 5.12 -7.88
N TRP A 129 -13.39 5.36 -6.80
CA TRP A 129 -12.92 5.20 -5.43
C TRP A 129 -13.52 3.96 -4.80
N PHE A 130 -12.69 3.21 -4.08
CA PHE A 130 -13.07 1.98 -3.41
C PHE A 130 -12.78 2.10 -1.93
N ASP A 131 -13.74 1.72 -1.11
CA ASP A 131 -13.63 1.70 0.34
C ASP A 131 -14.24 0.42 0.95
N VAL A 132 -14.12 0.33 2.28
CA VAL A 132 -14.73 -0.73 3.09
C VAL A 132 -15.67 -0.02 4.08
N PRO A 133 -17.00 0.06 3.81
CA PRO A 133 -17.90 0.91 4.58
C PRO A 133 -17.92 0.64 6.09
N SER A 134 -17.72 -0.61 6.51
CA SER A 134 -17.65 -0.99 7.93
C SER A 134 -16.31 -0.67 8.60
N ARG A 135 -15.28 -0.31 7.82
CA ARG A 135 -13.91 -0.04 8.28
C ARG A 135 -13.42 1.28 7.67
N PRO A 136 -13.80 2.44 8.27
CA PRO A 136 -13.42 3.76 7.75
C PRO A 136 -11.91 3.96 7.61
N ILE A 137 -11.11 3.22 8.40
CA ILE A 137 -9.67 3.11 8.27
C ILE A 137 -9.35 1.61 8.16
N PHE A 138 -8.68 1.21 7.08
CA PHE A 138 -8.24 -0.17 6.84
C PHE A 138 -6.78 -0.18 6.37
N ALA A 139 -6.14 -1.35 6.38
CA ALA A 139 -4.76 -1.47 5.93
C ALA A 139 -4.59 -2.28 4.64
N LEU A 140 -3.66 -1.81 3.81
CA LEU A 140 -3.06 -2.62 2.76
C LEU A 140 -1.83 -3.36 3.29
N ALA A 141 -1.58 -4.56 2.76
CA ALA A 141 -0.42 -5.38 3.11
C ALA A 141 0.88 -4.77 2.56
N GLY A 142 1.62 -4.06 3.42
CA GLY A 142 2.82 -3.32 3.06
C GLY A 142 4.13 -4.06 3.36
N ILE A 143 5.15 -3.75 2.56
CA ILE A 143 6.55 -4.11 2.82
C ILE A 143 7.44 -2.89 2.65
N TRP A 144 8.57 -2.86 3.35
CA TRP A 144 9.47 -1.73 3.34
C TRP A 144 10.93 -2.13 3.50
N ARG A 145 11.83 -1.22 3.13
CA ARG A 145 13.25 -1.34 3.41
C ARG A 145 13.94 0.03 3.51
N PRO A 146 15.09 0.11 4.19
CA PRO A 146 15.94 1.30 4.16
C PRO A 146 16.51 1.53 2.77
N THR A 147 16.71 2.80 2.40
CA THR A 147 17.36 3.23 1.16
C THR A 147 18.23 4.45 1.43
N GLU A 148 19.04 4.86 0.45
CA GLU A 148 19.87 6.08 0.55
C GLU A 148 19.07 7.37 0.76
N ARG A 149 17.77 7.38 0.42
CA ARG A 149 16.88 8.54 0.58
C ARG A 149 15.92 8.42 1.77
N GLY A 150 16.17 7.44 2.65
CA GLY A 150 15.30 7.08 3.75
C GLY A 150 14.54 5.77 3.53
N ASN A 151 13.66 5.43 4.47
CA ASN A 151 12.84 4.22 4.37
C ASN A 151 11.86 4.33 3.21
N ALA A 152 11.77 3.28 2.39
CA ALA A 152 10.85 3.19 1.27
C ALA A 152 9.94 1.96 1.41
N TYR A 153 8.67 2.12 1.08
CA TYR A 153 7.65 1.09 1.15
C TYR A 153 6.95 0.87 -0.19
N GLY A 154 6.31 -0.28 -0.30
CA GLY A 154 5.32 -0.60 -1.32
C GLY A 154 4.29 -1.54 -0.70
N PHE A 155 3.18 -1.78 -1.39
CA PHE A 155 2.17 -2.72 -0.91
C PHE A 155 1.90 -3.82 -1.94
N LEU A 156 1.47 -4.97 -1.43
CA LEU A 156 1.16 -6.12 -2.25
C LEU A 156 -0.10 -5.89 -3.06
N THR A 157 -0.14 -6.51 -4.23
CA THR A 157 -1.32 -6.57 -5.08
C THR A 157 -1.64 -8.01 -5.43
N THR A 158 -2.93 -8.30 -5.58
CA THR A 158 -3.49 -9.60 -5.96
C THR A 158 -4.44 -9.43 -7.15
N GLU A 159 -5.08 -10.50 -7.60
CA GLU A 159 -6.11 -10.44 -8.63
C GLU A 159 -7.34 -9.63 -8.14
N PRO A 160 -8.05 -8.93 -9.02
CA PRO A 160 -9.20 -8.13 -8.61
C PRO A 160 -10.43 -9.00 -8.29
N ASN A 161 -11.22 -8.58 -7.31
CA ASN A 161 -12.52 -9.19 -7.00
C ASN A 161 -13.64 -8.69 -7.94
N ALA A 162 -14.88 -9.13 -7.71
CA ALA A 162 -16.04 -8.77 -8.54
C ALA A 162 -16.40 -7.27 -8.55
N VAL A 163 -15.97 -6.49 -7.56
CA VAL A 163 -16.20 -5.02 -7.52
C VAL A 163 -15.11 -4.27 -8.27
N VAL A 164 -13.85 -4.69 -8.14
CA VAL A 164 -12.71 -4.00 -8.77
C VAL A 164 -12.52 -4.42 -10.24
N ALA A 165 -12.73 -5.70 -10.56
CA ALA A 165 -12.41 -6.26 -11.88
C ALA A 165 -13.12 -5.56 -13.06
N PRO A 166 -14.40 -5.17 -12.97
CA PRO A 166 -15.08 -4.45 -14.05
C PRO A 166 -14.45 -3.09 -14.37
N ILE A 167 -13.82 -2.44 -13.38
CA ILE A 167 -13.22 -1.11 -13.52
C ILE A 167 -11.74 -1.22 -13.89
N HIS A 168 -11.01 -2.12 -13.22
CA HIS A 168 -9.59 -2.32 -13.41
C HIS A 168 -9.22 -3.81 -13.31
N PRO A 169 -9.21 -4.55 -14.45
CA PRO A 169 -9.15 -6.00 -14.47
C PRO A 169 -7.75 -6.60 -14.17
N LYS A 170 -6.73 -5.76 -13.96
CA LYS A 170 -5.34 -6.25 -13.89
C LYS A 170 -4.92 -6.70 -12.49
N ALA A 171 -5.37 -6.02 -11.43
CA ALA A 171 -4.96 -6.28 -10.05
C ALA A 171 -5.72 -5.37 -9.09
N MET A 172 -5.87 -5.76 -7.82
CA MET A 172 -6.25 -4.88 -6.72
C MET A 172 -5.19 -4.90 -5.60
N PRO A 173 -5.14 -3.91 -4.70
CA PRO A 173 -4.30 -4.00 -3.52
C PRO A 173 -4.75 -5.15 -2.61
N VAL A 174 -3.81 -5.78 -1.90
CA VAL A 174 -4.16 -6.73 -0.83
C VAL A 174 -4.62 -5.93 0.39
N ILE A 175 -5.92 -6.01 0.68
CA ILE A 175 -6.52 -5.44 1.89
C ILE A 175 -6.47 -6.51 2.97
N LEU A 176 -5.92 -6.18 4.13
CA LEU A 176 -5.87 -7.09 5.27
C LEU A 176 -7.18 -7.03 6.05
N HIS A 177 -7.61 -8.16 6.61
CA HIS A 177 -8.62 -8.18 7.66
C HIS A 177 -8.04 -7.63 8.98
N ASP A 178 -8.88 -7.10 9.87
CA ASP A 178 -8.42 -6.48 11.12
C ASP A 178 -7.70 -7.51 12.02
N GLU A 179 -8.21 -8.75 12.04
CA GLU A 179 -7.61 -9.88 12.75
C GLU A 179 -6.24 -10.32 12.19
N ASP A 180 -5.93 -9.98 10.94
CA ASP A 180 -4.68 -10.37 10.28
C ASP A 180 -3.56 -9.33 10.47
N TYR A 181 -3.79 -8.20 11.12
CA TYR A 181 -2.78 -7.16 11.31
C TYR A 181 -1.56 -7.64 12.10
N ASP A 182 -1.78 -8.30 13.24
CA ASP A 182 -0.70 -8.87 14.05
C ASP A 182 0.04 -9.98 13.31
N ARG A 183 -0.74 -10.86 12.66
CA ARG A 183 -0.20 -11.97 11.88
C ARG A 183 0.68 -11.43 10.75
N TRP A 184 0.21 -10.42 10.02
CA TRP A 184 1.00 -9.78 8.98
C TRP A 184 2.30 -9.22 9.52
N LEU A 185 2.31 -8.56 10.68
CA LEU A 185 3.52 -7.95 11.23
C LEU A 185 4.51 -8.94 11.88
N SER A 186 4.07 -10.16 12.25
CA SER A 186 4.87 -11.08 13.07
C SER A 186 5.07 -12.49 12.50
N ALA A 187 4.07 -13.04 11.79
CA ALA A 187 4.07 -14.45 11.40
C ALA A 187 5.13 -14.78 10.33
N PRO A 188 5.59 -16.03 10.24
CA PRO A 188 6.40 -16.51 9.13
C PRO A 188 5.68 -16.29 7.78
N TRP A 189 6.45 -15.98 6.73
CA TRP A 189 5.89 -15.71 5.41
C TRP A 189 5.04 -16.86 4.84
N GLU A 190 5.43 -18.10 5.14
CA GLU A 190 4.73 -19.30 4.68
C GLU A 190 3.27 -19.36 5.17
N GLU A 191 3.01 -18.83 6.37
CA GLU A 191 1.66 -18.75 6.95
C GLU A 191 0.85 -17.59 6.38
N LEU A 192 1.47 -16.61 5.72
CA LEU A 192 0.80 -15.40 5.23
C LEU A 192 0.34 -15.49 3.78
N LYS A 193 0.70 -16.56 3.06
CA LYS A 193 0.38 -16.70 1.63
C LYS A 193 -1.12 -16.63 1.34
N GLU A 194 -1.94 -17.19 2.24
CA GLU A 194 -3.40 -17.17 2.11
C GLU A 194 -3.99 -15.78 2.34
N ALA A 195 -3.34 -14.93 3.16
CA ALA A 195 -3.76 -13.55 3.37
C ALA A 195 -3.53 -12.68 2.11
N VAL A 196 -2.74 -13.14 1.15
CA VAL A 196 -2.54 -12.48 -0.16
C VAL A 196 -3.64 -12.88 -1.14
N ALA A 197 -4.88 -12.55 -0.81
CA ALA A 197 -6.07 -12.88 -1.60
C ALA A 197 -6.90 -11.63 -1.91
N PRO A 198 -7.76 -11.67 -2.96
CA PRO A 198 -8.72 -10.60 -3.21
C PRO A 198 -9.66 -10.44 -2.02
N TYR A 199 -9.82 -9.22 -1.53
CA TYR A 199 -10.71 -8.94 -0.39
C TYR A 199 -12.17 -9.25 -0.77
N PRO A 200 -13.03 -9.69 0.16
CA PRO A 200 -14.41 -10.07 -0.19
C PRO A 200 -15.21 -8.90 -0.76
N SER A 201 -15.73 -9.05 -1.98
CA SER A 201 -16.38 -7.96 -2.73
C SER A 201 -17.63 -7.42 -2.05
N GLN A 202 -18.38 -8.26 -1.34
CA GLN A 202 -19.59 -7.86 -0.61
C GLN A 202 -19.32 -6.91 0.57
N LEU A 203 -18.06 -6.80 1.00
CA LEU A 203 -17.63 -5.89 2.06
C LEU A 203 -17.09 -4.57 1.52
N MET A 204 -17.00 -4.44 0.19
CA MET A 204 -16.46 -3.27 -0.47
C MET A 204 -17.54 -2.49 -1.17
N ARG A 205 -17.29 -1.20 -1.34
CA ARG A 205 -18.11 -0.30 -2.13
C ARG A 205 -17.25 0.43 -3.15
N VAL A 206 -17.84 0.75 -4.28
CA VAL A 206 -17.28 1.65 -5.27
C VAL A 206 -18.16 2.89 -5.38
N GLU A 207 -17.52 4.06 -5.42
CA GLU A 207 -18.11 5.36 -5.73
C GLU A 207 -17.83 5.75 -7.19
#